data_AF-A0A956DJ12-F1
#
_entry.id   AF-A0A956DJ12-F1
#
_cell.length_a   1.000
_cell.length_b   1.000
_cell.length_c   1.000
_cell.angle_alpha   90.00
_cell.angle_beta   90.00
_cell.angle_gamma   90.00
#
_symmetry.space_group_name_H-M   'P 1'
#
loop_
_entity.id
_entity.type
_entity.pdbx_description
1 polymer ?
#
loop_
_entity_poly.entity_id
_entity_poly.type
_entity_poly.pdbx_seq_one_letter_code
_entity_poly.pdbx_strand_id
1 'polypeptide(L)'
;MFPLLLFALFVAAPAPPNPLAAAKGEARCIAVSTHVRIAYPGYDHVVELRSACEKAARCLVATNVDPKPRAVDVAPGADVEVLMRRGSPAREFTAEVSCSFAAAR
;
A
#
# COMPACT_ATOMS: atom_id res chain seq x y z
N MET A 1 38.79 -15.48 41.10
CA MET A 1 38.91 -14.12 40.54
C MET A 1 37.80 -13.96 39.51
N PHE A 2 36.61 -13.52 39.94
CA PHE A 2 35.40 -13.40 39.10
C PHE A 2 35.42 -12.04 38.39
N PRO A 3 35.48 -11.95 37.05
CA PRO A 3 35.38 -10.65 36.40
C PRO A 3 33.91 -10.22 36.36
N LEU A 4 33.63 -9.08 36.96
CA LEU A 4 32.36 -8.36 36.82
C LEU A 4 32.11 -8.02 35.34
N LEU A 5 31.06 -8.59 34.76
CA LEU A 5 30.54 -8.19 33.45
C LEU A 5 29.65 -6.96 33.62
N LEU A 6 30.12 -5.81 33.14
CA LEU A 6 29.32 -4.60 32.95
C LEU A 6 28.22 -4.89 31.90
N PHE A 7 26.96 -4.95 32.33
CA PHE A 7 25.80 -4.96 31.45
C PHE A 7 25.55 -3.53 30.95
N ALA A 8 25.95 -3.23 29.71
CA ALA A 8 25.59 -1.98 29.06
C ALA A 8 24.09 -1.97 28.72
N LEU A 9 23.32 -1.08 29.36
CA LEU A 9 21.93 -0.80 28.99
C LEU A 9 21.90 -0.07 27.65
N PHE A 10 21.46 -0.75 26.60
CA PHE A 10 21.06 -0.12 25.34
C PHE A 10 19.68 0.52 25.53
N VAL A 11 19.64 1.85 25.66
CA VAL A 11 18.39 2.62 25.60
C VAL A 11 17.97 2.71 24.14
N ALA A 12 16.94 1.96 23.76
CA ALA A 12 16.34 2.04 22.43
C ALA A 12 15.59 3.38 22.29
N ALA A 13 16.08 4.27 21.42
CA ALA A 13 15.39 5.51 21.08
C ALA A 13 14.14 5.22 20.22
N PRO A 14 13.01 5.90 20.46
CA PRO A 14 11.83 5.77 19.60
C PRO A 14 12.12 6.37 18.22
N ALA A 15 11.87 5.60 17.16
CA ALA A 15 12.00 6.08 15.79
C ALA A 15 11.01 7.24 15.51
N PRO A 16 11.39 8.27 14.73
CA PRO A 16 10.49 9.38 14.41
C PRO A 16 9.32 8.92 13.54
N PRO A 17 8.15 9.56 13.64
CA PRO A 17 7.00 9.26 12.79
C PRO A 17 7.36 9.56 11.32
N ASN A 18 7.23 8.56 10.46
CA ASN A 18 7.56 8.67 9.05
C ASN A 18 6.47 9.51 8.33
N PRO A 19 6.77 10.74 7.84
CA PRO A 19 5.76 11.63 7.25
C PRO A 19 5.17 11.12 5.93
N LEU A 20 5.74 10.06 5.35
CA LEU A 20 5.24 9.39 4.15
C LEU A 20 4.01 8.50 4.41
N ALA A 21 3.66 8.22 5.66
CA ALA A 21 2.42 7.50 6.00
C ALA A 21 1.15 8.37 5.85
N ALA A 22 1.30 9.65 5.52
CA ALA A 22 0.23 10.65 5.53
C ALA A 22 -0.36 11.00 4.15
N ALA A 23 -0.18 10.17 3.12
CA ALA A 23 -1.06 10.19 1.95
C ALA A 23 -2.36 9.43 2.27
N LYS A 24 -3.16 9.96 3.20
CA LYS A 24 -4.31 9.25 3.80
C LYS A 24 -5.61 10.07 3.70
N GLY A 25 -5.80 10.78 2.59
CA GLY A 25 -6.99 11.57 2.31
C GLY A 25 -8.01 10.78 1.49
N GLU A 26 -9.18 10.51 2.07
CA GLU A 26 -10.45 10.07 1.43
C GLU A 26 -10.58 8.63 0.86
N ALA A 27 -9.84 7.67 1.42
CA ALA A 27 -10.12 6.23 1.32
C ALA A 27 -10.46 5.64 2.71
N ARG A 28 -11.60 6.05 3.32
CA ARG A 28 -11.86 5.71 4.74
C ARG A 28 -12.22 4.24 5.00
N CYS A 29 -12.80 3.54 4.03
CA CYS A 29 -13.15 2.12 4.15
C CYS A 29 -12.48 1.23 3.09
N ILE A 30 -11.66 1.79 2.20
CA ILE A 30 -10.84 1.02 1.26
C ILE A 30 -9.40 1.05 1.77
N ALA A 31 -8.91 -0.08 2.24
CA ALA A 31 -7.50 -0.24 2.55
C ALA A 31 -6.71 -0.45 1.26
N VAL A 32 -5.57 0.23 1.16
CA VAL A 32 -4.67 0.15 0.01
C VAL A 32 -3.35 -0.45 0.48
N SER A 33 -2.93 -1.54 -0.17
CA SER A 33 -1.65 -2.20 0.02
C SER A 33 -0.91 -2.31 -1.31
N THR A 34 0.42 -2.30 -1.25
CA THR A 34 1.29 -2.46 -2.41
C THR A 34 2.15 -3.69 -2.23
N HIS A 35 2.19 -4.54 -3.27
CA HIS A 35 2.91 -5.80 -3.25
C HIS A 35 3.83 -5.90 -4.45
N VAL A 36 5.02 -6.45 -4.19
CA VAL A 36 5.99 -6.78 -5.23
C VAL A 36 6.13 -8.29 -5.25
N ARG A 37 5.75 -8.91 -6.37
CA ARG A 37 5.79 -10.36 -6.56
C ARG A 37 6.91 -10.71 -7.53
N ILE A 38 7.72 -11.71 -7.20
CA ILE A 38 8.78 -12.19 -8.08
C ILE A 38 8.15 -12.76 -9.36
N ALA A 39 8.54 -12.25 -10.52
CA ALA A 39 8.04 -12.69 -11.82
C ALA A 39 9.10 -12.46 -12.91
N TYR A 40 9.68 -13.52 -13.48
CA TYR A 40 10.76 -13.40 -14.48
C TYR A 40 10.31 -12.56 -15.71
N PRO A 41 11.09 -11.55 -16.16
CA PRO A 41 12.46 -11.21 -15.79
C PRO A 41 12.66 -10.17 -14.66
N GLY A 42 11.66 -9.91 -13.81
CA GLY A 42 11.76 -8.96 -12.69
C GLY A 42 10.69 -9.15 -11.63
N TYR A 43 9.87 -8.12 -11.42
CA TYR A 43 8.78 -8.13 -10.45
C TYR A 43 7.46 -7.65 -11.05
N ASP A 44 6.38 -8.27 -10.62
CA ASP A 44 5.03 -7.77 -10.78
C ASP A 44 4.72 -6.80 -9.63
N HIS A 45 4.34 -5.57 -9.99
CA HIS A 45 3.91 -4.54 -9.06
C HIS A 45 2.39 -4.55 -9.00
N VAL A 46 1.85 -4.92 -7.85
CA VAL A 46 0.42 -5.13 -7.65
C VAL A 46 -0.09 -4.20 -6.56
N VAL A 47 -1.15 -3.47 -6.84
CA VAL A 47 -1.91 -2.72 -5.82
C VAL A 47 -3.09 -3.57 -5.40
N GLU A 48 -3.25 -3.80 -4.11
CA GLU A 48 -4.40 -4.47 -3.53
C GLU A 48 -5.33 -3.42 -2.91
N LEU A 49 -6.61 -3.50 -3.25
CA LEU A 49 -7.68 -2.67 -2.72
C LEU A 49 -8.65 -3.57 -1.96
N ARG A 50 -8.78 -3.33 -0.66
CA ARG A 50 -9.66 -4.09 0.23
C ARG A 50 -10.78 -3.21 0.76
N SER A 51 -11.99 -3.50 0.35
CA SER A 51 -13.19 -2.74 0.71
C SER A 51 -13.85 -3.30 1.96
N ALA A 52 -13.90 -2.49 3.01
CA ALA A 52 -14.82 -2.63 4.13
C ALA A 52 -16.06 -1.73 3.97
N CYS A 53 -16.29 -1.21 2.77
CA CYS A 53 -17.38 -0.28 2.49
C CYS A 53 -18.70 -1.03 2.27
N GLU A 54 -19.81 -0.38 2.62
CA GLU A 54 -21.17 -0.87 2.32
C GLU A 54 -21.62 -0.53 0.89
N LYS A 55 -20.94 0.42 0.25
CA LYS A 55 -21.25 0.88 -1.11
C LYS A 55 -20.11 0.55 -2.07
N ALA A 56 -20.48 0.31 -3.32
CA ALA A 56 -19.51 0.17 -4.40
C ALA A 56 -18.74 1.48 -4.59
N ALA A 57 -17.48 1.34 -4.96
CA ALA A 57 -16.57 2.44 -5.25
C ALA A 57 -15.95 2.30 -6.64
N ARG A 58 -15.69 3.43 -7.29
CA ARG A 58 -14.85 3.54 -8.48
C ARG A 58 -13.53 4.18 -8.06
N CYS A 59 -12.44 3.43 -8.14
CA CYS A 59 -11.11 3.88 -7.75
C CYS A 59 -10.24 4.12 -8.98
N LEU A 60 -9.53 5.24 -9.00
CA LEU A 60 -8.42 5.52 -9.91
C LEU A 60 -7.12 5.16 -9.21
N VAL A 61 -6.36 4.26 -9.81
CA VAL A 61 -5.11 3.72 -9.26
C VAL A 61 -3.96 4.08 -10.20
N ALA A 62 -2.96 4.79 -9.69
CA ALA A 62 -1.70 5.08 -10.37
C ALA A 62 -0.53 4.71 -9.47
N THR A 63 0.66 4.51 -10.04
CA THR A 63 1.89 4.33 -9.27
C THR A 63 3.03 5.16 -9.84
N ASN A 64 4.08 5.41 -9.07
CA ASN A 64 5.28 6.10 -9.58
C ASN A 64 5.98 5.30 -10.72
N VAL A 65 5.76 3.99 -10.75
CA VAL A 65 6.20 3.05 -11.79
C VAL A 65 5.10 2.75 -12.81
N ASP A 66 3.90 3.28 -12.72
CA ASP A 66 2.94 3.26 -13.82
C ASP A 66 1.97 4.43 -13.65
N PRO A 67 2.36 5.62 -14.13
CA PRO A 67 1.69 6.86 -13.77
C PRO A 67 0.35 7.04 -14.49
N LYS A 68 0.02 6.19 -15.47
CA LYS A 68 -1.28 6.26 -16.15
C LYS A 68 -2.35 5.65 -15.24
N PRO A 69 -3.34 6.44 -14.74
CA PRO A 69 -4.33 5.91 -13.83
C PRO A 69 -5.21 4.85 -14.49
N ARG A 70 -5.44 3.75 -13.78
CA ARG A 70 -6.42 2.72 -14.13
C ARG A 70 -7.65 2.87 -13.27
N ALA A 71 -8.81 2.82 -13.91
CA ALA A 71 -10.09 2.87 -13.22
C ALA A 71 -10.58 1.45 -12.90
N VAL A 72 -10.91 1.21 -11.64
CA VAL A 72 -11.26 -0.10 -11.09
C VAL A 72 -12.54 0.02 -10.28
N ASP A 73 -13.47 -0.90 -10.49
CA ASP A 73 -14.67 -1.03 -9.65
C ASP A 73 -14.34 -1.92 -8.46
N VAL A 74 -14.66 -1.44 -7.26
CA VAL A 74 -14.50 -2.17 -6.02
C VAL A 74 -15.90 -2.34 -5.42
N ALA A 75 -16.39 -3.57 -5.41
CA ALA A 75 -17.68 -3.89 -4.80
C ALA A 75 -17.61 -3.77 -3.26
N PRO A 76 -18.76 -3.66 -2.58
CA PRO A 76 -18.83 -3.75 -1.12
C PRO A 76 -18.17 -5.04 -0.62
N GLY A 77 -17.30 -4.96 0.39
CA GLY A 77 -16.67 -6.15 0.97
C GLY A 77 -15.61 -6.84 0.10
N ALA A 78 -15.30 -6.32 -1.10
CA ALA A 78 -14.43 -6.99 -2.05
C ALA A 78 -12.94 -6.72 -1.83
N ASP A 79 -12.13 -7.72 -2.17
CA ASP A 79 -10.67 -7.63 -2.29
C ASP A 79 -10.31 -7.68 -3.78
N VAL A 80 -9.62 -6.65 -4.28
CA VAL A 80 -9.30 -6.47 -5.69
C VAL A 80 -7.80 -6.26 -5.86
N GLU A 81 -7.19 -7.08 -6.71
CA GLU A 81 -5.78 -6.93 -7.09
C GLU A 81 -5.66 -6.28 -8.47
N VAL A 82 -4.83 -5.25 -8.55
CA VAL A 82 -4.57 -4.48 -9.76
C VAL A 82 -3.10 -4.64 -10.10
N LEU A 83 -2.80 -5.45 -11.12
CA LEU A 83 -1.46 -5.51 -11.68
C LEU A 83 -1.14 -4.17 -12.35
N MET A 84 -0.20 -3.45 -11.76
CA MET A 84 0.21 -2.14 -12.25
C MET A 84 1.30 -2.24 -13.31
N ARG A 85 2.34 -3.03 -13.05
CA ARG A 85 3.45 -3.23 -13.99
C ARG A 85 3.99 -4.65 -13.88
N ARG A 86 4.31 -5.26 -15.02
CA ARG A 86 4.98 -6.56 -15.10
C ARG A 86 6.44 -6.42 -15.45
N GLY A 87 7.28 -7.30 -14.86
CA GLY A 87 8.70 -7.39 -15.20
C GLY A 87 9.50 -6.13 -14.84
N SER A 88 9.05 -5.38 -13.84
CA SER A 88 9.75 -4.20 -13.35
C SER A 88 11.04 -4.60 -12.65
N PRO A 89 12.17 -3.91 -12.84
CA PRO A 89 13.38 -4.15 -12.05
C PRO A 89 13.28 -3.58 -10.62
N ALA A 90 12.35 -2.65 -10.38
CA ALA A 90 12.20 -1.99 -9.10
C ALA A 90 11.58 -2.93 -8.06
N ARG A 91 12.12 -2.90 -6.84
CA ARG A 91 11.70 -3.77 -5.72
C ARG A 91 10.70 -3.11 -4.78
N GLU A 92 10.48 -1.82 -4.96
CA GLU A 92 9.58 -0.97 -4.19
C GLU A 92 8.92 0.02 -5.13
N PHE A 93 7.71 0.45 -4.80
CA PHE A 93 6.96 1.47 -5.54
C PHE A 93 5.91 2.10 -4.62
N THR A 94 5.38 3.25 -5.02
CA THR A 94 4.30 3.93 -4.30
C THR A 94 3.05 3.98 -5.16
N ALA A 95 1.88 3.89 -4.51
CA ALA A 95 0.58 3.99 -5.16
C ALA A 95 -0.12 5.29 -4.77
N GLU A 96 -0.80 5.88 -5.74
CA GLU A 96 -1.75 6.97 -5.57
C GLU A 96 -3.13 6.43 -5.93
N VAL A 97 -4.08 6.54 -4.99
CA VAL A 97 -5.43 6.00 -5.14
C VAL A 97 -6.45 7.06 -4.77
N SER A 98 -7.39 7.33 -5.68
CA SER A 98 -8.54 8.20 -5.44
C SER A 98 -9.82 7.42 -5.71
N CYS A 99 -10.73 7.37 -4.75
CA CYS A 99 -11.97 6.60 -4.86
C CYS A 99 -13.20 7.51 -4.75
N SER A 100 -14.19 7.23 -5.59
CA SER A 100 -15.52 7.84 -5.53
C SER A 100 -16.54 6.75 -5.22
N PHE A 101 -17.50 7.05 -4.35
CA PHE A 101 -18.49 6.09 -3.87
C PHE A 101 -19.85 6.36 -4.50
N ALA A 102 -20.62 5.30 -4.76
CA ALA A 102 -22.02 5.47 -5.15
C ALA A 102 -22.77 6.28 -4.07
N ALA A 103 -23.65 7.20 -4.49
CA ALA A 103 -24.49 7.94 -3.57
C ALA A 103 -25.40 6.98 -2.78
N ALA A 104 -25.74 7.33 -1.53
CA ALA A 104 -26.89 6.68 -0.89
C ALA A 104 -28.13 7.08 -1.69
N ARG A 105 -28.93 6.11 -2.09
CA ARG A 105 -30.29 6.37 -2.57
C ARG A 105 -31.21 6.64 -1.38
#